data_AF-A0A537YX85-F1
#
_entry.id   AF-A0A537YX85-F1
#
_cell.length_a   1.000
_cell.length_b   1.000
_cell.length_c   1.000
_cell.angle_alpha   90.00
_cell.angle_beta   90.00
_cell.angle_gamma   90.00
#
_symmetry.space_group_name_H-M   'P 1'
#
loop_
_entity.id
_entity.type
_entity.pdbx_description
1 polymer ?
#
loop_
_entity_poly.entity_id
_entity_poly.type
_entity_poly.pdbx_seq_one_letter_code
_entity_poly.pdbx_strand_id
1 'polypeptide(L)'
;AGPSVFIFWILAFATFLITGGFVTAQLGRMFPEEGSLYVWTHKVLGPFWGFFAGFVAWWPGPVSLVFIGILVANFLQQFATFFTCNGQPCTILTKNWEMGIVVLVVVWFSASMSYLKMQVTQNYVNVQFWAYASVIFLIGLSGVIWLLKGNPSATSFSTGWNPFHGEKLIFGLPANLTFFSFAILALLGIETPLNMGVEVNGGEKAIRTFLFWGSIIVMAAYLWATWGNMVVIQAGGANGTTGGAQTVGLAIGKWAGAAVSLVLAWVVLTVAVVYNYSFGRLLSSSSSSGAAAAIPTRPSTCSTRA
;
A
#
# COMPACT_ATOMS: atom_id res chain seq x y z
N ALA A 1 2.62 -18.67 5.33
CA ALA A 1 3.46 -18.67 6.54
C ALA A 1 2.55 -18.70 7.78
N GLY A 2 2.74 -19.68 8.68
CA GLY A 2 2.04 -19.75 9.96
C GLY A 2 2.60 -18.70 10.94
N PRO A 3 2.81 -19.02 12.22
CA PRO A 3 3.36 -18.05 13.20
C PRO A 3 4.66 -17.36 12.79
N SER A 4 5.45 -17.94 11.88
CA SER A 4 6.63 -17.30 11.29
C SER A 4 6.38 -15.97 10.57
N VAL A 5 5.14 -15.60 10.23
CA VAL A 5 4.81 -14.26 9.68
C VAL A 5 5.21 -13.14 10.63
N PHE A 6 5.10 -13.34 11.94
CA PHE A 6 5.51 -12.33 12.92
C PHE A 6 7.01 -12.03 12.87
N ILE A 7 7.84 -13.06 12.60
CA ILE A 7 9.28 -12.88 12.40
C ILE A 7 9.52 -12.02 11.15
N PHE A 8 8.81 -12.30 10.04
CA PHE A 8 8.94 -11.52 8.81
C PHE A 8 8.49 -10.07 8.99
N TRP A 9 7.41 -9.82 9.74
CA TRP A 9 6.98 -8.46 10.08
C TRP A 9 8.02 -7.71 10.90
N ILE A 10 8.52 -8.31 11.98
CA ILE A 10 9.55 -7.68 12.83
C ILE A 10 10.81 -7.38 12.03
N LEU A 11 11.24 -8.31 11.19
CA LEU A 11 12.40 -8.12 10.32
C LEU A 11 12.16 -6.99 9.33
N ALA A 12 11.00 -6.97 8.65
CA ALA A 12 10.65 -5.90 7.72
C ALA A 12 10.56 -4.52 8.40
N PHE A 13 10.02 -4.46 9.63
CA PHE A 13 10.00 -3.23 10.41
C PHE A 13 11.41 -2.73 10.73
N ALA A 14 12.29 -3.63 11.18
CA ALA A 14 13.66 -3.29 11.53
C ALA A 14 14.51 -2.90 10.32
N THR A 15 14.44 -3.65 9.23
CA THR A 15 15.35 -3.48 8.08
C THR A 15 14.86 -2.46 7.06
N PHE A 16 13.56 -2.18 7.00
CA PHE A 16 12.97 -1.30 5.98
C PHE A 16 12.27 -0.09 6.57
N LEU A 17 11.31 -0.28 7.48
CA LEU A 17 10.49 0.83 7.98
C LEU A 17 11.27 1.77 8.89
N ILE A 18 11.99 1.24 9.89
CA ILE A 18 12.77 2.06 10.84
C ILE A 18 13.97 2.70 10.15
N THR A 19 14.72 1.92 9.37
CA THR A 19 15.88 2.41 8.60
C THR A 19 15.46 3.44 7.56
N GLY A 20 14.42 3.15 6.78
CA GLY A 20 13.85 4.06 5.79
C GLY A 20 13.37 5.34 6.44
N GLY A 21 12.54 5.25 7.49
CA GLY A 21 12.07 6.41 8.24
C GLY A 21 13.20 7.29 8.79
N PHE A 22 14.28 6.69 9.28
CA PHE A 22 15.44 7.43 9.80
C PHE A 22 16.23 8.14 8.70
N VAL A 23 16.57 7.43 7.62
CA VAL A 23 17.30 8.01 6.47
C VAL A 23 16.49 9.14 5.83
N THR A 24 15.21 8.91 5.63
CA THR A 24 14.30 9.88 5.04
C THR A 24 14.11 11.11 5.94
N ALA A 25 14.05 10.93 7.27
CA ALA A 25 14.02 12.05 8.21
C ALA A 25 15.29 12.91 8.14
N GLN A 26 16.47 12.28 8.01
CA GLN A 26 17.74 13.00 7.89
C GLN A 26 17.86 13.77 6.57
N LEU A 27 17.50 13.13 5.45
CA LEU A 27 17.54 13.77 4.14
C LEU A 27 16.52 14.90 4.02
N GLY A 28 15.32 14.74 4.59
CA GLY A 28 14.30 15.79 4.66
C GLY A 28 14.74 17.03 5.44
N ARG A 29 15.66 16.88 6.41
CA ARG A 29 16.29 18.01 7.10
C ARG A 29 17.39 18.68 6.28
N MET A 30 18.16 17.88 5.54
CA MET A 30 19.33 18.37 4.80
C MET A 30 18.91 19.14 3.54
N PHE A 31 17.81 18.76 2.89
CA PHE A 31 17.30 19.40 1.68
C PHE A 31 15.76 19.54 1.72
N PRO A 32 15.23 20.66 2.24
CA PRO A 32 13.80 20.90 2.38
C PRO A 32 13.10 21.32 1.07
N GLU A 33 13.72 21.08 -0.10
CA GLU A 33 13.18 21.46 -1.42
C GLU A 33 12.17 20.43 -1.96
N GLU A 34 11.26 20.85 -2.83
CA GLU A 34 10.27 19.97 -3.47
C GLU A 34 10.91 18.91 -4.39
N GLY A 35 10.32 17.72 -4.47
CA GLY A 35 10.84 16.62 -5.31
C GLY A 35 11.87 15.71 -4.63
N SER A 36 12.03 15.86 -3.31
CA SER A 36 12.64 14.93 -2.33
C SER A 36 13.59 13.87 -2.92
N LEU A 37 13.09 12.72 -3.39
CA LEU A 37 13.93 11.64 -3.89
C LEU A 37 14.84 12.04 -5.07
N TYR A 38 14.33 12.78 -6.05
CA TYR A 38 15.10 13.24 -7.21
C TYR A 38 16.13 14.29 -6.79
N VAL A 39 15.74 15.27 -5.98
CA VAL A 39 16.62 16.36 -5.57
C VAL A 39 17.76 15.86 -4.69
N TRP A 40 17.47 14.95 -3.75
CA TRP A 40 18.47 14.38 -2.87
C TRP A 40 19.50 13.56 -3.65
N THR A 41 19.05 12.72 -4.58
CA THR A 41 19.95 11.88 -5.39
C THR A 41 20.72 12.69 -6.43
N HIS A 42 20.11 13.73 -7.01
CA HIS A 42 20.80 14.66 -7.90
C HIS A 42 21.92 15.42 -7.19
N LYS A 43 21.68 15.94 -5.98
CA LYS A 43 22.68 16.70 -5.21
C LYS A 43 23.83 15.82 -4.70
N VAL A 44 23.58 14.56 -4.36
CA VAL A 44 24.59 13.66 -3.78
C VAL A 44 25.36 12.85 -4.83
N LEU A 45 24.69 12.36 -5.87
CA LEU A 45 25.26 11.40 -6.84
C LEU A 45 25.38 12.00 -8.26
N GLY A 46 24.86 13.20 -8.49
CA GLY A 46 24.93 13.89 -9.77
C GLY A 46 23.76 13.61 -10.72
N PRO A 47 23.79 14.18 -11.94
CA PRO A 47 22.62 14.26 -12.82
C PRO A 47 22.04 12.92 -13.27
N PHE A 48 22.90 11.95 -13.61
CA PHE A 48 22.46 10.63 -14.10
C PHE A 48 21.75 9.82 -13.02
N TRP A 49 22.32 9.75 -11.83
CA TRP A 49 21.75 9.00 -10.70
C TRP A 49 20.48 9.65 -10.16
N GLY A 50 20.37 10.98 -10.21
CA GLY A 50 19.12 11.71 -9.97
C GLY A 50 18.01 11.31 -10.94
N PHE A 51 18.30 11.34 -12.24
CA PHE A 51 17.34 10.91 -13.27
C PHE A 51 16.93 9.44 -13.10
N PHE A 52 17.88 8.54 -12.87
CA PHE A 52 17.59 7.12 -12.67
C PHE A 52 16.70 6.89 -11.43
N ALA A 53 17.00 7.54 -10.30
CA ALA A 53 16.16 7.46 -9.11
C ALA A 53 14.75 7.99 -9.36
N GLY A 54 14.61 9.11 -10.10
CA GLY A 54 13.31 9.64 -10.51
C GLY A 54 12.54 8.67 -11.41
N PHE A 55 13.20 8.04 -12.39
CA PHE A 55 12.58 7.05 -13.27
C PHE A 55 12.12 5.81 -12.52
N VAL A 56 12.95 5.27 -11.63
CA VAL A 56 12.62 4.11 -10.79
C VAL A 56 11.54 4.44 -9.75
N ALA A 57 11.47 5.68 -9.27
CA ALA A 57 10.38 6.13 -8.40
C ALA A 57 9.06 6.29 -9.17
N TRP A 58 9.10 6.71 -10.43
CA TRP A 58 7.90 6.90 -11.25
C TRP A 58 7.32 5.58 -11.78
N TRP A 59 8.15 4.63 -12.20
CA TRP A 59 7.72 3.36 -12.82
C TRP A 59 6.69 2.55 -12.00
N PRO A 60 6.81 2.43 -10.66
CA PRO A 60 5.80 1.77 -9.83
C PRO A 60 4.43 2.46 -9.87
N GLY A 61 4.33 3.74 -10.22
CA GLY A 61 3.08 4.49 -10.22
C GLY A 61 2.01 3.85 -11.13
N PRO A 62 2.25 3.75 -12.45
CA PRO A 62 1.33 3.08 -13.38
C PRO A 62 1.03 1.63 -13.01
N VAL A 63 2.04 0.87 -12.58
CA VAL A 63 1.87 -0.54 -12.17
C VAL A 63 0.98 -0.64 -10.93
N SER A 64 1.14 0.28 -9.98
CA SER A 64 0.33 0.35 -8.77
C SER A 64 -1.12 0.69 -9.08
N LEU A 65 -1.39 1.54 -10.08
CA LEU A 65 -2.78 1.84 -10.51
C LEU A 65 -3.49 0.59 -11.04
N VAL A 66 -2.81 -0.21 -11.86
CA VAL A 66 -3.34 -1.48 -12.36
C VAL A 66 -3.56 -2.45 -11.22
N PHE A 67 -2.58 -2.59 -10.32
CA PHE A 67 -2.66 -3.44 -9.14
C PHE A 67 -3.84 -3.03 -8.23
N ILE A 68 -4.03 -1.74 -7.99
CA ILE A 68 -5.15 -1.20 -7.22
C ILE A 68 -6.50 -1.54 -7.88
N GLY A 69 -6.61 -1.46 -9.21
CA GLY A 69 -7.80 -1.90 -9.94
C GLY A 69 -8.11 -3.39 -9.71
N ILE A 70 -7.08 -4.23 -9.70
CA ILE A 70 -7.20 -5.67 -9.38
C ILE A 70 -7.62 -5.87 -7.93
N LEU A 71 -7.09 -5.11 -6.98
CA LEU A 71 -7.48 -5.18 -5.57
C LEU A 71 -8.96 -4.83 -5.37
N VAL A 72 -9.46 -3.77 -6.02
CA VAL A 72 -10.89 -3.43 -6.00
C VAL A 72 -11.74 -4.60 -6.50
N ALA A 73 -11.36 -5.21 -7.62
CA ALA A 73 -12.06 -6.39 -8.14
C ALA A 73 -12.05 -7.56 -7.14
N ASN A 74 -10.92 -7.83 -6.48
CA ASN A 74 -10.81 -8.88 -5.46
C ASN A 74 -11.71 -8.62 -4.24
N PHE A 75 -11.81 -7.37 -3.77
CA PHE A 75 -12.71 -7.03 -2.67
C PHE A 75 -14.19 -7.10 -3.06
N LEU A 76 -14.53 -6.77 -4.31
CA LEU A 76 -15.89 -6.97 -4.85
C LEU A 76 -16.24 -8.45 -5.02
N GLN A 77 -15.29 -9.29 -5.45
CA GLN A 77 -15.44 -10.74 -5.45
C GLN A 77 -15.64 -11.26 -4.02
N GLN A 78 -14.85 -10.77 -3.06
CA GLN A 78 -14.99 -11.15 -1.66
C GLN A 78 -16.37 -10.77 -1.11
N PHE A 79 -16.90 -9.60 -1.46
CA PHE A 79 -18.28 -9.21 -1.13
C PHE A 79 -19.29 -10.24 -1.65
N ALA A 80 -19.16 -10.64 -2.92
CA ALA A 80 -20.07 -11.59 -3.56
C ALA A 80 -20.07 -12.96 -2.86
N THR A 81 -18.90 -13.45 -2.44
CA THR A 81 -18.79 -14.76 -1.76
C THR A 81 -19.55 -14.87 -0.44
N PHE A 82 -19.91 -13.74 0.20
CA PHE A 82 -20.74 -13.74 1.41
C PHE A 82 -22.23 -13.97 1.14
N PHE A 83 -22.67 -13.84 -0.12
CA PHE A 83 -24.03 -14.09 -0.55
C PHE A 83 -24.11 -15.42 -1.30
N THR A 84 -25.29 -16.04 -1.23
CA THR A 84 -25.53 -17.36 -1.85
C THR A 84 -26.42 -17.18 -3.07
N CYS A 85 -25.94 -17.59 -4.23
CA CYS A 85 -26.67 -17.61 -5.49
C CYS A 85 -26.82 -19.07 -5.92
N ASN A 86 -28.05 -19.58 -6.08
CA ASN A 86 -28.30 -20.97 -6.47
C ASN A 86 -27.60 -22.03 -5.59
N GLY A 87 -27.56 -21.83 -4.26
CA GLY A 87 -26.96 -22.78 -3.32
C GLY A 87 -25.42 -22.80 -3.27
N GLN A 88 -24.74 -21.96 -4.06
CA GLN A 88 -23.28 -21.77 -4.02
C GLN A 88 -22.93 -20.31 -3.66
N PRO A 89 -21.72 -20.02 -3.13
CA PRO A 89 -21.27 -18.64 -2.95
C PRO A 89 -21.29 -17.92 -4.29
N CYS A 90 -21.88 -16.72 -4.35
CA CYS A 90 -21.97 -15.96 -5.59
C CYS A 90 -20.56 -15.64 -6.08
N THR A 91 -20.23 -16.05 -7.29
CA THR A 91 -18.99 -15.68 -7.96
C THR A 91 -19.31 -14.66 -9.03
N ILE A 92 -18.71 -13.48 -8.91
CA ILE A 92 -18.84 -12.35 -9.85
C ILE A 92 -17.42 -12.06 -10.33
N LEU A 93 -17.22 -11.49 -11.53
CA LEU A 93 -15.91 -11.05 -12.03
C LEU A 93 -14.89 -12.19 -12.19
N THR A 94 -15.32 -13.40 -12.55
CA THR A 94 -14.42 -14.57 -12.67
C THR A 94 -13.63 -14.56 -13.97
N LYS A 95 -14.09 -13.84 -14.99
CA LYS A 95 -13.42 -13.79 -16.30
C LYS A 95 -12.37 -12.68 -16.32
N ASN A 96 -11.20 -12.96 -16.90
CA ASN A 96 -10.07 -12.02 -16.97
C ASN A 96 -10.44 -10.67 -17.65
N TRP A 97 -11.33 -10.69 -18.64
CA TRP A 97 -11.77 -9.46 -19.31
C TRP A 97 -12.67 -8.59 -18.41
N GLU A 98 -13.47 -9.20 -17.52
CA GLU A 98 -14.31 -8.47 -16.55
C GLU A 98 -13.44 -7.75 -15.53
N MET A 99 -12.36 -8.40 -15.05
CA MET A 99 -11.35 -7.74 -14.22
C MET A 99 -10.66 -6.59 -14.96
N GLY A 100 -10.36 -6.75 -16.25
CA GLY A 100 -9.81 -5.68 -17.08
C GLY A 100 -10.73 -4.45 -17.17
N ILE A 101 -12.04 -4.65 -17.29
CA ILE A 101 -13.02 -3.56 -17.29
C ILE A 101 -13.04 -2.84 -15.94
N VAL A 102 -13.04 -3.58 -14.83
CA VAL A 102 -13.01 -2.96 -13.48
C VAL A 102 -11.75 -2.10 -13.32
N VAL A 103 -10.59 -2.60 -13.76
CA VAL A 103 -9.34 -1.83 -13.74
C VAL A 103 -9.46 -0.56 -14.58
N LEU A 104 -9.99 -0.64 -15.80
CA LEU A 104 -10.23 0.55 -16.64
C LEU A 104 -11.13 1.57 -15.95
N VAL A 105 -12.24 1.11 -15.36
CA VAL A 105 -13.17 1.98 -14.62
C VAL A 105 -12.47 2.66 -13.45
N VAL A 106 -11.66 1.93 -12.67
CA VAL A 106 -10.90 2.50 -11.54
C VAL A 106 -9.89 3.54 -12.02
N VAL A 107 -9.19 3.28 -13.13
CA VAL A 107 -8.23 4.24 -13.71
C VAL A 107 -8.93 5.51 -14.20
N TRP A 108 -10.03 5.38 -14.95
CA TRP A 108 -10.81 6.52 -15.43
C TRP A 108 -11.46 7.31 -14.29
N PHE A 109 -11.98 6.61 -13.28
CA PHE A 109 -12.51 7.23 -12.07
C PHE A 109 -11.42 8.01 -11.34
N SER A 110 -10.25 7.40 -11.17
CA SER A 110 -9.11 8.03 -10.50
C SER A 110 -8.64 9.29 -11.25
N ALA A 111 -8.49 9.20 -12.57
CA ALA A 111 -8.14 10.35 -13.40
C ALA A 111 -9.18 11.48 -13.29
N SER A 112 -10.47 11.14 -13.28
CA SER A 112 -11.56 12.11 -13.16
C SER A 112 -11.54 12.83 -11.80
N MET A 113 -11.36 12.07 -10.73
CA MET A 113 -11.24 12.61 -9.37
C MET A 113 -10.00 13.50 -9.21
N SER A 114 -8.91 13.21 -9.92
CA SER A 114 -7.68 14.02 -9.87
C SER A 114 -7.85 15.45 -10.40
N TYR A 115 -8.91 15.75 -11.16
CA TYR A 115 -9.23 17.11 -11.59
C TYR A 115 -9.96 17.95 -10.53
N LEU A 116 -10.42 17.33 -9.44
CA LEU A 116 -11.15 18.04 -8.38
C LEU A 116 -10.20 18.88 -7.52
N LYS A 117 -10.78 19.90 -6.85
CA LYS A 117 -10.03 20.78 -5.94
C LYS A 117 -9.51 20.00 -4.74
N MET A 118 -8.24 20.25 -4.37
CA MET A 118 -7.51 19.58 -3.28
C MET A 118 -8.27 19.53 -1.94
N GLN A 119 -9.04 20.57 -1.60
CA GLN A 119 -9.84 20.63 -0.38
C GLN A 119 -10.92 19.53 -0.30
N VAL A 120 -11.52 19.18 -1.44
CA VAL A 120 -12.53 18.11 -1.53
C VAL A 120 -11.87 16.76 -1.28
N THR A 121 -10.71 16.54 -1.91
CA THR A 121 -9.92 15.31 -1.75
C THR A 121 -9.43 15.14 -0.31
N GLN A 122 -9.00 16.21 0.36
CA GLN A 122 -8.60 16.15 1.77
C GLN A 122 -9.76 15.78 2.70
N ASN A 123 -10.93 16.42 2.54
CA ASN A 123 -12.09 16.10 3.38
C ASN A 123 -12.57 14.65 3.16
N TYR A 124 -12.53 14.19 1.90
CA TYR A 124 -12.84 12.82 1.55
C TYR A 124 -11.88 11.80 2.19
N VAL A 125 -10.57 12.06 2.14
CA VAL A 125 -9.55 11.22 2.78
C VAL A 125 -9.70 11.20 4.31
N ASN A 126 -10.09 12.31 4.93
CA ASN A 126 -10.33 12.36 6.38
C ASN A 126 -11.49 11.46 6.82
N VAL A 127 -12.59 11.42 6.07
CA VAL A 127 -13.70 10.50 6.36
C VAL A 127 -13.23 9.05 6.19
N GLN A 128 -12.47 8.78 5.14
CA GLN A 128 -11.95 7.45 4.87
C GLN A 128 -10.98 6.95 5.95
N PHE A 129 -10.16 7.83 6.53
CA PHE A 129 -9.24 7.47 7.62
C PHE A 129 -9.99 6.79 8.76
N TRP A 130 -11.11 7.36 9.21
CA TRP A 130 -11.93 6.78 10.28
C TRP A 130 -12.54 5.44 9.89
N ALA A 131 -13.03 5.32 8.65
CA ALA A 131 -13.57 4.06 8.14
C ALA A 131 -12.48 2.97 8.09
N TYR A 132 -11.29 3.30 7.61
CA TYR A 132 -10.18 2.37 7.49
C TYR A 132 -9.62 1.94 8.86
N ALA A 133 -9.45 2.89 9.78
CA ALA A 133 -9.05 2.60 11.16
C ALA A 133 -10.06 1.67 11.84
N SER A 134 -11.36 1.92 11.63
CA SER A 134 -12.44 1.06 12.15
C SER A 134 -12.36 -0.36 11.59
N VAL A 135 -12.08 -0.51 10.28
CA VAL A 135 -11.90 -1.83 9.66
C VAL A 135 -10.71 -2.58 10.24
N ILE A 136 -9.54 -1.94 10.36
CA ILE A 136 -8.35 -2.57 10.96
C ILE A 136 -8.65 -3.02 12.39
N PHE A 137 -9.31 -2.17 13.16
CA PHE A 137 -9.70 -2.50 14.53
C PHE A 137 -10.65 -3.70 14.57
N LEU A 138 -11.67 -3.72 13.72
CA LEU A 138 -12.62 -4.84 13.58
C LEU A 138 -11.94 -6.15 13.20
N ILE A 139 -10.94 -6.13 12.31
CA ILE A 139 -10.20 -7.33 11.90
C ILE A 139 -9.52 -7.97 13.12
N GLY A 140 -8.78 -7.21 13.95
CA GLY A 140 -8.19 -7.82 15.15
C GLY A 140 -9.22 -8.13 16.24
N LEU A 141 -10.25 -7.29 16.43
CA LEU A 141 -11.34 -7.57 17.37
C LEU A 141 -12.07 -8.88 17.01
N SER A 142 -12.17 -9.21 15.72
CA SER A 142 -12.78 -10.44 15.26
C SER A 142 -12.05 -11.69 15.77
N GLY A 143 -10.72 -11.63 15.95
CA GLY A 143 -9.94 -12.68 16.61
C GLY A 143 -10.32 -12.84 18.08
N VAL A 144 -10.54 -11.74 18.81
CA VAL A 144 -11.02 -11.77 20.20
C VAL A 144 -12.42 -12.39 20.27
N ILE A 145 -13.34 -11.96 19.40
CA ILE A 145 -14.72 -12.46 19.35
C ILE A 145 -14.75 -13.96 19.04
N TRP A 146 -13.88 -14.44 18.16
CA TRP A 146 -13.75 -15.86 17.84
C TRP A 146 -13.37 -16.71 19.06
N LEU A 147 -12.39 -16.23 19.85
CA LEU A 147 -11.97 -16.89 21.09
C LEU A 147 -13.07 -16.84 22.16
N LEU A 148 -13.78 -15.72 22.28
CA LEU A 148 -14.91 -15.57 23.21
C LEU A 148 -16.08 -16.48 22.87
N LYS A 149 -16.27 -16.84 21.59
CA LYS A 149 -17.27 -17.82 21.15
C LYS A 149 -16.90 -19.27 21.50
N GLY A 150 -15.74 -19.50 22.12
CA GLY A 150 -15.27 -20.82 22.54
C GLY A 150 -14.58 -21.63 21.44
N ASN A 151 -14.33 -21.03 20.28
CA ASN A 151 -13.59 -21.70 19.22
C ASN A 151 -12.08 -21.68 19.54
N PRO A 152 -11.37 -22.81 19.41
CA PRO A 152 -9.91 -22.79 19.53
C PRO A 152 -9.29 -21.95 18.41
N SER A 153 -8.09 -21.42 18.65
CA SER A 153 -7.32 -20.70 17.63
C SER A 153 -7.09 -21.60 16.41
N ALA A 154 -7.52 -21.16 15.23
CA ALA A 154 -7.42 -21.95 14.00
C ALA A 154 -5.96 -22.26 13.63
N THR A 155 -5.02 -21.37 13.99
CA THR A 155 -3.58 -21.64 13.94
C THR A 155 -3.02 -21.94 15.32
N SER A 156 -2.26 -23.02 15.45
CA SER A 156 -1.43 -23.26 16.63
C SER A 156 -0.29 -22.25 16.68
N PHE A 157 -0.16 -21.52 17.79
CA PHE A 157 0.98 -20.63 18.05
C PHE A 157 2.15 -21.34 18.76
N SER A 158 2.00 -22.62 19.11
CA SER A 158 3.07 -23.40 19.77
C SER A 158 4.06 -24.00 18.76
N THR A 159 3.62 -24.23 17.52
CA THR A 159 4.40 -24.88 16.46
C THR A 159 4.37 -24.03 15.18
N GLY A 160 5.35 -24.19 14.28
CA GLY A 160 5.36 -23.45 13.00
C GLY A 160 6.07 -22.09 12.99
N TRP A 161 6.95 -21.83 13.98
CA TRP A 161 7.82 -20.66 14.03
C TRP A 161 9.02 -20.73 13.07
N ASN A 162 9.28 -21.88 12.43
CA ASN A 162 10.41 -22.03 11.54
C ASN A 162 10.13 -21.33 10.18
N PRO A 163 10.84 -20.24 9.84
CA PRO A 163 10.61 -19.49 8.60
C PRO A 163 11.08 -20.24 7.34
N PHE A 164 11.93 -21.27 7.49
CA PHE A 164 12.47 -22.08 6.39
C PHE A 164 11.66 -23.36 6.13
N HIS A 165 10.60 -23.61 6.90
CA HIS A 165 9.76 -24.78 6.72
C HIS A 165 8.71 -24.52 5.63
N GLY A 166 8.57 -25.39 4.63
CA GLY A 166 7.58 -25.26 3.55
C GLY A 166 8.04 -25.85 2.23
N GLU A 167 7.17 -25.84 1.23
CA GLU A 167 7.49 -26.25 -0.13
C GLU A 167 8.63 -25.39 -0.69
N LYS A 168 9.57 -26.06 -1.35
CA LYS A 168 10.68 -25.40 -2.03
C LYS A 168 10.19 -24.93 -3.40
N LEU A 169 10.33 -23.64 -3.68
CA LEU A 169 10.14 -23.08 -5.01
C LEU A 169 11.21 -23.62 -5.97
N ILE A 170 11.08 -23.29 -7.25
CA ILE A 170 11.91 -23.76 -8.39
C ILE A 170 13.43 -23.59 -8.16
N PHE A 171 13.86 -22.74 -7.21
CA PHE A 171 15.26 -22.52 -6.82
C PHE A 171 15.66 -23.05 -5.42
N GLY A 172 14.87 -23.94 -4.82
CA GLY A 172 15.15 -24.44 -3.46
C GLY A 172 14.82 -23.46 -2.33
N LEU A 173 14.33 -22.26 -2.67
CA LEU A 173 13.90 -21.23 -1.73
C LEU A 173 12.58 -21.66 -1.06
N PRO A 174 12.49 -21.63 0.28
CA PRO A 174 11.24 -21.88 0.98
C PRO A 174 10.16 -20.89 0.54
N ALA A 175 8.96 -21.38 0.18
CA ALA A 175 7.83 -20.53 -0.24
C ALA A 175 7.47 -19.47 0.80
N ASN A 176 7.70 -19.74 2.08
CA ASN A 176 7.47 -18.78 3.17
C ASN A 176 8.36 -17.53 3.09
N LEU A 177 9.52 -17.56 2.40
CA LEU A 177 10.34 -16.37 2.20
C LEU A 177 9.68 -15.32 1.30
N THR A 178 8.74 -15.72 0.43
CA THR A 178 8.00 -14.76 -0.42
C THR A 178 7.12 -13.81 0.41
N PHE A 179 6.74 -14.21 1.65
CA PHE A 179 6.03 -13.32 2.57
C PHE A 179 6.88 -12.12 2.99
N PHE A 180 8.21 -12.24 3.02
CA PHE A 180 9.07 -11.10 3.31
C PHE A 180 8.98 -10.03 2.22
N SER A 181 8.97 -10.42 0.95
CA SER A 181 8.76 -9.50 -0.17
C SER A 181 7.40 -8.82 -0.10
N PHE A 182 6.34 -9.55 0.28
CA PHE A 182 5.02 -8.96 0.51
C PHE A 182 5.02 -7.97 1.69
N ALA A 183 5.70 -8.29 2.79
CA ALA A 183 5.82 -7.40 3.94
C ALA A 183 6.55 -6.10 3.59
N ILE A 184 7.62 -6.16 2.80
CA ILE A 184 8.31 -4.95 2.30
C ILE A 184 7.37 -4.13 1.41
N LEU A 185 6.66 -4.77 0.47
CA LEU A 185 5.70 -4.08 -0.40
C LEU A 185 4.61 -3.36 0.41
N ALA A 186 4.15 -3.97 1.50
CA ALA A 186 3.14 -3.40 2.39
C ALA A 186 3.63 -2.20 3.23
N LEU A 187 4.95 -2.06 3.41
CA LEU A 187 5.58 -0.96 4.15
C LEU A 187 6.14 0.14 3.24
N LEU A 188 6.10 -0.07 1.93
CA LEU A 188 6.54 0.90 0.94
C LEU A 188 5.58 2.10 0.90
N GLY A 189 6.13 3.32 0.75
CA GLY A 189 5.35 4.53 0.57
C GLY A 189 5.47 5.54 1.71
N ILE A 190 6.29 5.29 2.73
CA ILE A 190 6.56 6.24 3.82
C ILE A 190 7.16 7.56 3.30
N GLU A 191 7.83 7.51 2.16
CA GLU A 191 8.44 8.63 1.46
C GLU A 191 7.43 9.47 0.67
N THR A 192 6.27 8.91 0.30
CA THR A 192 5.32 9.59 -0.60
C THR A 192 4.74 10.89 -0.06
N PRO A 193 4.38 11.02 1.24
CA PRO A 193 3.88 12.29 1.77
C PRO A 193 4.95 13.37 1.85
N LEU A 194 6.23 12.99 1.88
CA LEU A 194 7.36 13.92 1.97
C LEU A 194 7.66 14.61 0.66
N ASN A 195 7.10 14.13 -0.46
CA ASN A 195 7.08 14.90 -1.70
C ASN A 195 6.30 16.21 -1.56
N MET A 196 5.41 16.30 -0.57
CA MET A 196 4.66 17.50 -0.20
C MET A 196 5.18 18.14 1.10
N GLY A 197 6.41 17.80 1.51
CA GLY A 197 6.97 18.22 2.81
C GLY A 197 7.01 19.74 3.04
N VAL A 198 7.08 20.54 1.96
CA VAL A 198 7.06 22.00 2.00
C VAL A 198 5.68 22.57 2.35
N GLU A 199 4.61 21.82 2.07
CA GLU A 199 3.22 22.21 2.37
C GLU A 199 2.78 21.81 3.79
N VAL A 200 3.66 21.13 4.54
CA VAL A 200 3.36 20.66 5.90
C VAL A 200 3.49 21.83 6.89
N ASN A 201 2.34 22.29 7.38
CA ASN A 201 2.28 23.24 8.48
C ASN A 201 2.86 22.61 9.77
N GLY A 202 3.84 23.26 10.38
CA GLY A 202 4.55 22.78 11.58
C GLY A 202 5.99 22.31 11.34
N GLY A 203 6.46 22.38 10.08
CA GLY A 203 7.86 22.19 9.71
C GLY A 203 8.44 20.85 10.16
N GLU A 204 9.69 20.88 10.62
CA GLU A 204 10.45 19.67 10.93
C GLU A 204 9.86 18.82 12.07
N LYS A 205 9.29 19.48 13.09
CA LYS A 205 8.72 18.78 14.26
C LYS A 205 7.51 17.95 13.84
N ALA A 206 6.65 18.47 12.97
CA ALA A 206 5.50 17.75 12.44
C ALA A 206 5.93 16.51 11.64
N ILE A 207 6.95 16.65 10.78
CA ILE A 207 7.50 15.53 9.99
C ILE A 207 8.08 14.43 10.90
N ARG A 208 8.86 14.81 11.93
CA ARG A 208 9.42 13.84 12.88
C ARG A 208 8.33 13.12 13.69
N THR A 209 7.32 13.87 14.17
CA THR A 209 6.19 13.29 14.90
C THR A 209 5.40 12.34 14.02
N PHE A 210 5.14 12.70 12.77
CA PHE A 210 4.50 11.85 11.77
C PHE A 210 5.30 10.55 11.52
N LEU A 211 6.59 10.67 11.24
CA LEU A 211 7.43 9.48 10.96
C LEU A 211 7.53 8.56 12.18
N PHE A 212 7.70 9.10 13.38
CA PHE A 212 7.83 8.30 14.60
C PHE A 212 6.51 7.63 15.00
N TRP A 213 5.43 8.41 15.18
CA TRP A 213 4.15 7.86 15.61
C TRP A 213 3.44 7.09 14.50
N GLY A 214 3.54 7.54 13.26
CA GLY A 214 3.02 6.82 12.09
C GLY A 214 3.66 5.43 11.99
N SER A 215 4.98 5.33 12.13
CA SER A 215 5.69 4.05 12.16
C SER A 215 5.17 3.11 13.26
N ILE A 216 5.06 3.61 14.50
CA ILE A 216 4.59 2.80 15.63
C ILE A 216 3.15 2.33 15.44
N ILE A 217 2.26 3.22 14.99
CA ILE A 217 0.85 2.91 14.74
C ILE A 217 0.73 1.86 13.62
N VAL A 218 1.50 2.00 12.53
CA VAL A 218 1.52 1.05 11.42
C VAL A 218 2.02 -0.33 11.87
N MET A 219 3.08 -0.38 12.68
CA MET A 219 3.58 -1.65 13.25
C MET A 219 2.51 -2.33 14.10
N ALA A 220 1.86 -1.60 15.00
CA ALA A 220 0.81 -2.13 15.85
C ALA A 220 -0.40 -2.61 15.03
N ALA A 221 -0.83 -1.83 14.04
CA ALA A 221 -1.95 -2.17 13.16
C ALA A 221 -1.70 -3.46 12.36
N TYR A 222 -0.51 -3.62 11.76
CA TYR A 222 -0.18 -4.82 10.99
C TYR A 222 -0.09 -6.06 11.88
N LEU A 223 0.50 -5.97 13.07
CA LEU A 223 0.55 -7.09 14.01
C LEU A 223 -0.86 -7.46 14.52
N TRP A 224 -1.68 -6.45 14.84
CA TRP A 224 -3.08 -6.61 15.27
C TRP A 224 -3.94 -7.31 14.21
N ALA A 225 -3.90 -6.83 12.98
CA ALA A 225 -4.67 -7.41 11.87
C ALA A 225 -4.17 -8.81 11.50
N THR A 226 -2.85 -9.03 11.50
CA THR A 226 -2.25 -10.35 11.22
C THR A 226 -2.66 -11.37 12.29
N TRP A 227 -2.60 -10.98 13.56
CA TRP A 227 -3.05 -11.82 14.66
C TRP A 227 -4.54 -12.17 14.55
N GLY A 228 -5.41 -11.18 14.28
CA GLY A 228 -6.84 -11.41 14.07
C GLY A 228 -7.11 -12.45 12.98
N ASN A 229 -6.44 -12.33 11.83
CA ASN A 229 -6.58 -13.28 10.73
C ASN A 229 -6.14 -14.70 11.11
N MET A 230 -5.05 -14.86 11.85
CA MET A 230 -4.52 -16.17 12.24
C MET A 230 -5.40 -16.89 13.27
N VAL A 231 -6.01 -16.14 14.18
CA VAL A 231 -6.90 -16.74 15.18
C VAL A 231 -8.13 -17.37 14.53
N VAL A 232 -8.66 -16.75 13.47
CA VAL A 232 -9.90 -17.17 12.81
C VAL A 232 -9.67 -18.13 11.64
N ILE A 233 -8.61 -17.93 10.85
CA ILE A 233 -8.35 -18.70 9.63
C ILE A 233 -7.08 -19.55 9.78
N GLN A 234 -7.17 -20.83 9.43
CA GLN A 234 -6.03 -21.75 9.47
C GLN A 234 -4.90 -21.31 8.51
N ALA A 235 -3.65 -21.59 8.89
CA ALA A 235 -2.48 -21.29 8.10
C ALA A 235 -2.57 -21.93 6.70
N GLY A 236 -2.48 -21.11 5.65
CA GLY A 236 -2.63 -21.52 4.25
C GLY A 236 -4.05 -21.37 3.68
N GLY A 237 -5.07 -21.18 4.52
CA GLY A 237 -6.44 -20.94 4.08
C GLY A 237 -6.79 -19.46 3.87
N ALA A 238 -5.99 -18.54 4.43
CA ALA A 238 -6.22 -17.11 4.29
C ALA A 238 -5.70 -16.59 2.94
N ASN A 239 -6.56 -15.92 2.19
CA ASN A 239 -6.11 -15.16 1.02
C ASN A 239 -5.33 -13.92 1.51
N GLY A 240 -4.12 -13.70 0.98
CA GLY A 240 -3.25 -12.59 1.39
C GLY A 240 -3.84 -11.19 1.16
N THR A 241 -4.82 -11.06 0.26
CA THR A 241 -5.48 -9.79 -0.05
C THR A 241 -6.82 -9.64 0.68
N THR A 242 -7.66 -10.67 0.64
CA THR A 242 -9.04 -10.58 1.14
C THR A 242 -9.24 -11.18 2.53
N GLY A 243 -8.17 -11.74 3.12
CA GLY A 243 -8.19 -12.42 4.42
C GLY A 243 -8.79 -11.60 5.54
N GLY A 244 -8.52 -10.29 5.60
CA GLY A 244 -9.12 -9.40 6.61
C GLY A 244 -10.66 -9.39 6.58
N ALA A 245 -11.26 -9.28 5.40
CA ALA A 245 -12.71 -9.32 5.25
C ALA A 245 -13.28 -10.71 5.54
N GLN A 246 -12.57 -11.78 5.13
CA GLN A 246 -12.94 -13.17 5.43
C GLN A 246 -12.99 -13.43 6.94
N THR A 247 -11.98 -12.99 7.67
CA THR A 247 -11.88 -13.13 9.13
C THR A 247 -13.07 -12.49 9.83
N VAL A 248 -13.42 -11.25 9.47
CA VAL A 248 -14.58 -10.57 10.05
C VAL A 248 -15.88 -11.30 9.70
N GLY A 249 -16.01 -11.77 8.46
CA GLY A 249 -17.18 -12.53 8.01
C GLY A 249 -17.39 -13.83 8.77
N LEU A 250 -16.32 -14.57 9.05
CA LEU A 250 -16.34 -15.83 9.78
C LEU A 250 -16.61 -15.64 11.27
N ALA A 251 -16.00 -14.62 11.89
CA ALA A 251 -16.11 -14.41 13.33
C ALA A 251 -17.34 -13.60 13.77
N ILE A 252 -17.71 -12.54 13.05
CA ILE A 252 -18.80 -11.64 13.44
C ILE A 252 -20.07 -11.96 12.65
N GLY A 253 -19.94 -12.25 11.35
CA GLY A 253 -21.03 -12.69 10.49
C GLY A 253 -20.94 -12.12 9.07
N LYS A 254 -21.67 -12.75 8.14
CA LYS A 254 -21.62 -12.45 6.70
C LYS A 254 -21.83 -10.98 6.34
N TRP A 255 -22.75 -10.30 7.01
CA TRP A 255 -23.04 -8.88 6.75
C TRP A 255 -21.90 -7.96 7.19
N ALA A 256 -21.23 -8.28 8.30
CA ALA A 256 -20.06 -7.53 8.75
C ALA A 256 -18.88 -7.73 7.79
N GLY A 257 -18.65 -8.96 7.33
CA GLY A 257 -17.63 -9.26 6.31
C GLY A 257 -17.89 -8.53 4.99
N ALA A 258 -19.15 -8.51 4.54
CA ALA A 258 -19.58 -7.79 3.34
C ALA A 258 -19.41 -6.26 3.46
N ALA A 259 -19.75 -5.68 4.62
CA ALA A 259 -19.51 -4.27 4.86
C ALA A 259 -18.00 -3.93 4.84
N VAL A 260 -17.17 -4.76 5.49
CA VAL A 260 -15.72 -4.59 5.51
C VAL A 260 -15.12 -4.69 4.10
N SER A 261 -15.56 -5.64 3.27
CA SER A 261 -15.04 -5.76 1.90
C SER A 261 -15.40 -4.54 1.03
N LEU A 262 -16.60 -3.98 1.17
CA LEU A 262 -16.97 -2.74 0.48
C LEU A 262 -16.15 -1.54 0.96
N VAL A 263 -15.94 -1.40 2.27
CA VAL A 263 -15.10 -0.32 2.82
C VAL A 263 -13.66 -0.46 2.34
N LEU A 264 -13.09 -1.67 2.30
CA LEU A 264 -11.74 -1.90 1.77
C LEU A 264 -11.65 -1.62 0.26
N ALA A 265 -12.65 -2.02 -0.53
CA ALA A 265 -12.72 -1.68 -1.94
C ALA A 265 -12.73 -0.15 -2.14
N TRP A 266 -13.54 0.55 -1.34
CA TRP A 266 -13.61 2.01 -1.35
C TRP A 266 -12.27 2.66 -0.96
N VAL A 267 -11.63 2.16 0.10
CA VAL A 267 -10.34 2.66 0.58
C VAL A 267 -9.28 2.57 -0.51
N VAL A 268 -9.17 1.38 -1.13
CA VAL A 268 -8.18 1.09 -2.17
C VAL A 268 -8.44 1.90 -3.44
N LEU A 269 -9.70 2.13 -3.79
CA LEU A 269 -10.07 3.04 -4.89
C LEU A 269 -9.58 4.47 -4.65
N THR A 270 -9.68 4.99 -3.43
CA THR A 270 -9.14 6.33 -3.10
C THR A 270 -7.62 6.37 -3.09
N VAL A 271 -6.94 5.25 -2.75
CA VAL A 271 -5.49 5.16 -2.89
C VAL A 271 -5.08 5.40 -4.34
N ALA A 272 -5.86 4.93 -5.33
CA ALA A 272 -5.60 5.23 -6.74
C ALA A 272 -5.58 6.74 -7.02
N VAL A 273 -6.53 7.48 -6.42
CA VAL A 273 -6.67 8.93 -6.59
C VAL A 273 -5.45 9.65 -5.99
N VAL A 274 -5.07 9.28 -4.77
CA VAL A 274 -3.90 9.86 -4.07
C VAL A 274 -2.62 9.57 -4.84
N TYR A 275 -2.46 8.36 -5.37
CA TYR A 275 -1.30 7.99 -6.19
C TYR A 275 -1.20 8.88 -7.43
N ASN A 276 -2.29 9.11 -8.14
CA ASN A 276 -2.30 10.01 -9.31
C ASN A 276 -1.87 11.44 -8.95
N TYR A 277 -2.33 11.99 -7.82
CA TYR A 277 -1.89 13.31 -7.36
C TYR A 277 -0.40 13.36 -7.01
N SER A 278 0.09 12.38 -6.25
CA SER A 278 1.48 12.33 -5.78
C SER A 278 2.47 12.12 -6.92
N PHE A 279 2.18 11.22 -7.86
CA PHE A 279 3.05 10.96 -9.01
C PHE A 279 3.00 12.05 -10.08
N GLY A 280 1.85 12.74 -10.23
CA GLY A 280 1.76 13.94 -11.08
C GLY A 280 2.73 15.04 -10.64
N ARG A 281 2.88 15.25 -9.33
CA ARG A 281 3.83 16.24 -8.77
C ARG A 281 5.30 15.86 -8.92
N LEU A 282 5.63 14.57 -8.77
CA LEU A 282 7.00 14.09 -8.97
C LEU A 282 7.51 14.36 -10.40
N LEU A 283 6.64 14.24 -11.40
CA LEU A 283 6.99 14.56 -12.79
C LEU A 283 7.14 16.07 -13.02
N SER A 284 6.27 16.90 -12.44
CA SER A 284 6.39 18.35 -12.58
C SER A 284 7.69 18.89 -11.98
N SER A 285 8.09 18.42 -10.80
CA SER A 285 9.36 18.82 -10.16
C SER A 285 10.58 18.38 -11.00
N SER A 286 10.53 17.18 -11.57
CA SER A 286 11.56 16.67 -12.48
C SER A 286 11.66 17.49 -13.78
N SER A 287 10.54 18.01 -14.27
CA SER A 287 10.47 18.84 -15.47
C SER A 287 10.98 20.26 -15.25
N SER A 288 10.68 20.88 -14.10
CA SER A 288 11.16 22.21 -13.75
C SER A 288 12.67 22.25 -13.48
N SER A 289 13.26 21.13 -13.08
CA SER A 289 14.72 20.99 -12.92
C SER A 289 15.46 20.70 -14.25
N GLY A 290 14.77 20.79 -15.39
CA GLY A 290 15.38 20.65 -16.72
C GLY A 290 15.65 19.22 -17.19
N ALA A 291 15.31 18.20 -16.41
CA ALA A 291 15.59 16.80 -16.76
C ALA A 291 14.58 16.20 -17.76
N ALA A 292 13.32 16.64 -17.74
CA ALA A 292 12.31 16.17 -18.70
C ALA A 292 12.43 16.84 -20.09
N ALA A 293 13.18 17.94 -20.21
CA ALA A 293 13.39 18.68 -21.46
C ALA A 293 14.60 18.17 -22.27
N ALA A 294 15.28 17.10 -21.82
CA ALA A 294 16.40 16.50 -22.54
C ALA A 294 15.96 15.47 -23.59
N ILE A 295 14.85 15.72 -24.29
CA ILE A 295 14.61 15.13 -25.61
C ILE A 295 15.26 16.10 -26.61
N PRO A 296 16.31 15.70 -27.35
CA PRO A 296 17.09 16.62 -28.15
C PRO A 296 16.27 17.11 -29.34
N THR A 297 15.60 18.26 -29.22
CA THR A 297 15.18 19.02 -30.39
C THR A 297 16.45 19.64 -31.00
N ARG A 298 16.75 19.22 -32.23
CA ARG A 298 17.89 19.57 -33.10
C ARG A 298 18.49 20.98 -32.89
N PRO A 299 19.81 21.15 -33.12
CA PRO A 299 20.45 22.45 -33.09
C PRO A 299 20.01 23.27 -34.32
N SER A 300 19.25 24.34 -34.11
CA SER A 300 19.13 25.40 -35.12
C SER A 300 20.33 26.34 -35.00
N THR A 301 21.33 26.05 -35.84
CA THR A 301 22.21 26.99 -36.56
C THR A 301 22.12 28.49 -36.22
N CYS A 302 23.25 29.05 -35.81
CA CYS A 302 23.89 30.28 -36.31
C CYS A 302 23.03 31.52 -36.62
N SER A 303 23.30 32.63 -35.91
CA SER A 303 23.67 33.90 -36.57
C SER A 303 24.24 34.90 -35.55
N THR A 304 25.53 35.20 -35.72
CA THR A 304 26.25 36.38 -35.27
C THR A 304 25.61 37.67 -35.79
N ARG A 305 25.62 38.74 -34.96
CA ARG A 305 25.89 40.16 -35.29
C ARG A 305 25.76 40.94 -33.98
N ALA A 306 26.87 41.46 -33.45
CA ALA A 306 27.47 42.77 -33.76
C ALA A 306 26.68 43.89 -33.09
#